data_AF-E4MCA9-F1
#
_entry.id   AF-E4MCA9-F1
#
_cell.length_a   1.000
_cell.length_b   1.000
_cell.length_c   1.000
_cell.angle_alpha   90.00
_cell.angle_beta   90.00
_cell.angle_gamma   90.00
#
_symmetry.space_group_name_H-M   'P 1'
#
loop_
_entity.id
_entity.type
_entity.pdbx_description
1 polymer ?
#
loop_
_entity_poly.entity_id
_entity_poly.type
_entity_poly.pdbx_seq_one_letter_code
_entity_poly.pdbx_strand_id
1 'polypeptide(L)'
;MATLKNLPKICPSCGKRLSVHAMHCNGCQTHIEGNYSLPVMMQLSAPDQQFVLDFVKSSGSLKEMAHKLGLSYPTVRNRLDDIISQLNKFESDEQDS
;
A
#
# COMPACT_ATOMS: atom_id res chain seq x y z
N MET A 1 19.51 -11.47 -5.08
CA MET A 1 18.15 -11.04 -4.70
C MET A 1 17.64 -10.11 -5.80
N ALA A 2 16.51 -10.41 -6.43
CA ALA A 2 15.99 -9.56 -7.50
C ALA A 2 15.59 -8.19 -6.90
N THR A 3 16.21 -7.12 -7.38
CA THR A 3 15.85 -5.75 -7.02
C THR A 3 14.44 -5.50 -7.53
N LEU A 4 13.44 -5.52 -6.66
CA LEU A 4 12.08 -5.13 -7.02
C LEU A 4 12.12 -3.68 -7.51
N LYS A 5 11.72 -3.45 -8.76
CA LYS A 5 11.51 -2.10 -9.29
C LYS A 5 10.31 -1.51 -8.56
N ASN A 6 10.47 -0.34 -7.97
CA ASN A 6 9.37 0.38 -7.33
C ASN A 6 8.34 0.79 -8.39
N LEU A 7 7.09 0.41 -8.19
CA LEU A 7 5.99 0.84 -9.04
C LEU A 7 5.78 2.35 -8.85
N PRO A 8 5.87 3.18 -9.91
CA PRO A 8 5.57 4.59 -9.80
C PRO A 8 4.08 4.79 -9.54
N LYS A 9 3.77 5.63 -8.54
CA LYS A 9 2.38 5.96 -8.13
C LYS A 9 1.97 7.36 -8.59
N ILE A 10 2.95 8.19 -8.90
CA ILE A 10 2.80 9.59 -9.28
C ILE A 10 3.44 9.78 -10.66
N CYS A 11 2.74 10.49 -11.53
CA CYS A 11 3.22 10.84 -12.85
C CYS A 11 4.35 11.88 -12.75
N PRO A 12 5.55 11.60 -13.25
CA PRO A 12 6.68 12.53 -13.17
C PRO A 12 6.47 13.82 -13.98
N SER A 13 5.53 13.82 -14.93
CA SER A 13 5.27 14.98 -15.80
C SER A 13 4.26 15.98 -15.22
N CYS A 14 3.25 15.50 -14.47
CA CYS A 14 2.15 16.35 -14.00
C CYS A 14 1.83 16.23 -12.51
N GLY A 15 2.50 15.32 -11.79
CA GLY A 15 2.28 15.13 -10.35
C GLY A 15 0.97 14.45 -9.96
N LYS A 16 0.10 14.10 -10.92
CA LYS A 16 -1.14 13.36 -10.67
C LYS A 16 -0.86 11.88 -10.36
N ARG A 17 -1.81 11.22 -9.70
CA ARG A 17 -1.75 9.78 -9.45
C ARG A 17 -1.88 8.99 -10.76
N LEU A 18 -1.11 7.90 -10.86
CA LEU A 18 -1.18 6.97 -11.98
C LEU A 18 -2.30 5.95 -11.76
N SER A 19 -2.95 5.53 -12.85
CA SER A 19 -3.89 4.41 -12.91
C SER A 19 -3.22 3.16 -13.50
N VAL A 20 -3.79 1.99 -13.24
CA VAL A 20 -3.34 0.74 -13.88
C VAL A 20 -4.01 0.66 -15.26
N HIS A 21 -3.20 0.68 -16.32
CA HIS A 21 -3.70 0.63 -17.69
C HIS A 21 -3.74 -0.78 -18.28
N ALA A 22 -2.75 -1.61 -17.94
CA ALA A 22 -2.59 -2.92 -18.54
C ALA A 22 -2.09 -3.96 -17.54
N MET A 23 -2.55 -5.20 -17.69
CA MET A 23 -2.09 -6.38 -16.97
C MET A 23 -1.79 -7.52 -17.93
N HIS A 24 -0.76 -8.31 -17.61
CA HIS A 24 -0.37 -9.47 -18.40
C HIS A 24 -0.48 -10.75 -17.57
N CYS A 25 -1.20 -11.75 -18.08
CA CYS A 25 -1.29 -13.06 -17.46
C CYS A 25 -0.14 -13.96 -17.93
N ASN A 26 0.79 -14.31 -17.03
CA ASN A 26 1.92 -15.18 -17.35
C ASN A 26 1.53 -16.64 -17.64
N GLY A 27 0.29 -17.06 -17.32
CA GLY A 27 -0.16 -18.45 -17.53
C GLY A 27 -0.72 -18.72 -18.93
N CYS A 28 -1.49 -17.78 -19.48
CA CYS A 28 -2.15 -17.92 -20.79
C CYS A 28 -1.81 -16.79 -21.77
N GLN A 29 -0.91 -15.89 -21.39
CA GLN A 29 -0.45 -14.73 -22.18
C GLN A 29 -1.53 -13.67 -22.48
N THR A 30 -2.71 -13.77 -21.87
CA THR A 30 -3.76 -12.75 -22.05
C THR A 30 -3.28 -11.37 -21.62
N HIS A 31 -3.49 -10.39 -22.50
CA HIS A 31 -3.31 -8.97 -22.22
C HIS A 31 -4.67 -8.35 -21.90
N ILE A 32 -4.75 -7.67 -20.75
CA ILE A 32 -5.97 -7.02 -20.27
C ILE A 32 -5.68 -5.52 -20.22
N GLU A 33 -6.40 -4.74 -21.01
CA GLU A 33 -6.29 -3.28 -21.04
C GLU A 33 -7.56 -2.64 -20.51
N GLY A 34 -7.42 -1.52 -19.81
CA GLY A 34 -8.51 -0.76 -19.25
C GLY A 34 -8.03 0.44 -18.46
N ASN A 35 -8.94 1.09 -17.75
CA ASN A 35 -8.60 2.13 -16.78
C ASN A 35 -9.02 1.62 -15.40
N TYR A 36 -8.06 1.13 -14.63
CA TYR A 36 -8.31 0.63 -13.29
C TYR A 36 -7.70 1.58 -12.25
N SER A 37 -8.41 1.83 -11.16
CA SER A 37 -7.83 2.57 -10.03
C SER A 37 -6.66 1.78 -9.43
N LEU A 38 -5.69 2.50 -8.87
CA LEU A 38 -4.59 1.86 -8.16
C LEU A 38 -5.14 1.32 -6.83
N PRO A 39 -5.01 0.02 -6.53
CA PRO A 39 -5.55 -0.56 -5.30
C PRO A 39 -5.12 0.24 -4.07
N VAL A 40 -6.04 0.46 -3.12
CA VAL A 40 -5.82 1.31 -1.93
C VAL A 40 -4.51 0.97 -1.20
N MET A 41 -4.21 -0.32 -1.00
CA MET A 41 -2.97 -0.76 -0.36
C MET A 41 -1.70 -0.33 -1.12
N MET A 42 -1.76 -0.28 -2.46
CA MET A 42 -0.66 0.19 -3.29
C MET A 42 -0.44 1.70 -3.18
N GLN A 43 -1.40 2.47 -2.66
CA GLN A 43 -1.26 3.91 -2.48
C GLN A 43 -0.43 4.27 -1.23
N LEU A 44 -0.39 3.40 -0.21
CA LEU A 44 0.45 3.57 0.99
C LEU A 44 1.96 3.64 0.65
N SER A 45 2.76 4.27 1.49
CA SER A 45 4.22 4.25 1.35
C SER A 45 4.79 2.82 1.48
N ALA A 46 5.95 2.54 0.89
CA ALA A 46 6.57 1.21 1.05
C ALA A 46 6.83 0.82 2.53
N PRO A 47 7.30 1.75 3.40
CA PRO A 47 7.39 1.48 4.84
C PRO A 47 6.05 1.14 5.50
N ASP A 48 4.94 1.74 5.06
CA ASP A 48 3.62 1.50 5.66
C ASP A 48 3.00 0.21 5.15
N GLN A 49 3.19 -0.12 3.87
CA GLN A 49 2.86 -1.46 3.35
C GLN A 49 3.58 -2.56 4.14
N GLN A 50 4.87 -2.35 4.41
CA GLN A 50 5.66 -3.30 5.21
C GLN A 50 5.14 -3.38 6.65
N PHE A 51 4.77 -2.25 7.26
CA PHE A 51 4.15 -2.23 8.58
C PHE A 51 2.86 -3.05 8.62
N VAL A 52 1.96 -2.86 7.64
CA VAL A 52 0.70 -3.63 7.53
C VAL A 52 0.99 -5.12 7.38
N LEU A 53 1.95 -5.49 6.52
CA LEU A 53 2.34 -6.89 6.32
C LEU A 53 2.86 -7.51 7.63
N ASP A 54 3.70 -6.80 8.36
CA ASP A 54 4.24 -7.27 9.64
C ASP A 54 3.17 -7.35 10.71
N PHE A 55 2.24 -6.40 10.76
CA PHE A 55 1.10 -6.40 11.67
C PHE A 55 0.21 -7.62 11.45
N VAL A 56 -0.11 -7.95 10.20
CA VAL A 56 -0.88 -9.15 9.84
C VAL A 56 -0.11 -10.43 10.22
N LYS A 57 1.19 -10.49 9.97
CA LYS A 57 2.04 -11.63 10.36
C LYS A 57 2.16 -11.82 11.88
N SER A 58 1.95 -10.74 12.64
CA SER A 58 1.84 -10.76 14.11
C SER A 58 0.39 -10.92 14.59
N SER A 59 -0.53 -11.39 13.75
CA SER A 59 -1.94 -11.60 14.10
C SER A 59 -2.63 -10.35 14.67
N GLY A 60 -2.19 -9.16 14.27
CA GLY A 60 -2.70 -7.89 14.78
C GLY A 60 -2.15 -7.47 16.16
N SER A 61 -1.09 -8.11 16.66
CA SER A 61 -0.51 -7.81 17.97
C SER A 61 0.38 -6.56 17.95
N LEU A 62 -0.15 -5.44 18.45
CA LEU A 62 0.63 -4.20 18.66
C LEU A 62 1.81 -4.40 19.63
N LYS A 63 1.67 -5.33 20.58
CA LYS A 63 2.74 -5.66 21.53
C LYS A 63 3.92 -6.34 20.83
N GLU A 64 3.65 -7.31 19.98
CA GLU A 64 4.70 -7.97 19.19
C GLU A 64 5.35 -7.00 18.20
N MET A 65 4.54 -6.14 17.57
CA MET A 65 5.05 -5.10 16.67
C MET A 65 5.99 -4.14 17.39
N ALA A 66 5.64 -3.68 18.60
CA ALA A 66 6.51 -2.84 19.42
C ALA A 66 7.85 -3.51 19.73
N HIS A 67 7.82 -4.79 20.12
CA HIS A 67 9.03 -5.57 20.36
C HIS A 67 9.87 -5.74 19.08
N LYS A 68 9.25 -6.14 17.96
CA LYS A 68 9.90 -6.40 16.67
C LYS A 68 10.55 -5.15 16.07
N LEU A 69 9.90 -4.00 16.21
CA LEU A 69 10.37 -2.73 15.67
C LEU A 69 11.29 -1.97 16.65
N GLY A 70 11.43 -2.44 17.90
CA GLY A 70 12.18 -1.74 18.95
C GLY A 70 11.57 -0.38 19.32
N LEU A 71 10.25 -0.26 19.21
CA LEU A 71 9.50 0.98 19.45
C LEU A 71 8.60 0.84 20.67
N SER A 72 8.20 1.99 21.24
CA SER A 72 7.20 2.00 22.30
C SER A 72 5.83 1.59 21.75
N TYR A 73 5.01 0.96 22.59
CA TYR A 73 3.64 0.62 22.23
C TYR A 73 2.83 1.85 21.74
N PRO A 74 2.88 3.03 22.39
CA PRO A 74 2.25 4.25 21.86
C PRO A 74 2.72 4.62 20.46
N THR A 75 4.02 4.50 20.15
CA THR A 75 4.55 4.82 18.82
C THR A 75 3.98 3.91 17.74
N VAL A 76 3.91 2.59 18.01
CA VAL A 76 3.35 1.62 17.06
C VAL A 76 1.86 1.82 16.89
N ARG A 77 1.14 2.13 17.98
CA ARG A 77 -0.30 2.42 17.94
C ARG A 77 -0.60 3.65 17.08
N ASN A 78 0.08 4.76 17.34
CA ASN A 78 -0.11 5.99 16.57
C ASN A 78 0.16 5.75 15.08
N ARG A 79 1.22 4.98 14.76
CA ARG A 79 1.51 4.62 13.36
C ARG A 79 0.41 3.79 12.72
N LEU A 80 -0.18 2.83 13.45
CA LEU A 80 -1.33 2.06 12.95
C LEU A 80 -2.52 2.99 12.69
N ASP A 81 -2.84 3.89 13.62
CA ASP A 81 -3.95 4.84 13.51
C ASP A 81 -3.75 5.78 12.31
N ASP A 82 -2.52 6.26 12.07
CA ASP A 82 -2.16 7.08 10.90
C ASP A 82 -2.37 6.32 9.58
N ILE A 83 -2.01 5.03 9.54
CA ILE A 83 -2.21 4.19 8.35
C ILE A 83 -3.71 3.96 8.11
N ILE A 84 -4.48 3.68 9.15
CA ILE A 84 -5.94 3.52 9.05
C ILE A 84 -6.57 4.81 8.51
N SER A 85 -6.15 5.97 9.01
CA SER A 85 -6.63 7.27 8.52
C SER A 85 -6.34 7.48 7.03
N GLN A 86 -5.12 7.14 6.58
CA GLN A 86 -4.76 7.20 5.16
C GLN A 86 -5.62 6.27 4.29
N LEU A 87 -5.83 5.02 4.72
CA LEU A 87 -6.65 4.04 4.01
C LEU A 87 -8.09 4.54 3.85
N ASN A 88 -8.71 5.01 4.93
CA ASN A 88 -10.07 5.56 4.89
C ASN A 88 -10.18 6.75 3.92
N LYS A 89 -9.16 7.62 3.89
CA LYS A 89 -9.12 8.75 2.95
C LYS A 89 -9.08 8.28 1.50
N PHE A 90 -8.23 7.30 1.20
CA PHE A 90 -8.09 6.76 -0.15
C PHE A 90 -9.36 6.06 -0.64
N GLU A 91 -10.09 5.37 0.24
CA GLU A 91 -11.40 4.77 -0.08
C GLU A 91 -12.49 5.82 -0.31
N SER A 92 -12.41 6.96 0.38
CA SER A 92 -13.36 8.07 0.19
C SER A 92 -13.09 8.81 -1.12
N ASP A 93 -11.82 8.99 -1.50
CA ASP A 93 -11.43 9.61 -2.77
C ASP A 93 -11.90 8.79 -4.01
N GLU A 94 -12.18 7.49 -3.86
CA GLU A 94 -12.72 6.62 -4.92
C GLU A 94 -14.24 6.73 -5.12
N GLN A 95 -14.99 7.34 -4.19
CA GLN A 95 -16.45 7.45 -4.28
C GLN A 95 -16.94 8.76 -4.92
N ASP A 96 -16.07 9.76 -5.06
CA ASP A 96 -16.36 11.08 -5.63
C ASP A 96 -15.86 11.26 -7.10
N SER A 97 -15.42 10.18 -7.76
CA SER A 97 -14.97 10.16 -9.18
C SER A 97 -15.76 9.15 -10.01
#